data_AF-A0A2W0AXL7-F1
#
_entry.id   AF-A0A2W0AXL7-F1
#
_cell.length_a   1.000
_cell.length_b   1.000
_cell.length_c   1.000
_cell.angle_alpha   90.00
_cell.angle_beta   90.00
_cell.angle_gamma   90.00
#
_symmetry.space_group_name_H-M   'P 1'
#
loop_
_entity.id
_entity.type
_entity.pdbx_description
1 polymer ?
#
loop_
_entity_poly.entity_id
_entity_poly.type
_entity_poly.pdbx_seq_one_letter_code
_entity_poly.pdbx_strand_id
1 'polypeptide(L)'
;TARIYVAPTETRWRDQAKIGVRHAFGSDFLRLGAVKGFADGSLGSTTAYFFQPYVDAPNTRGLLSDEMQPISGMRERLTGADKAGLQLCVHAIGDQAISTVLDIF
;
A
#
# COMPACT_ATOMS: atom_id res chain seq x y z
N THR A 1 -22.92 6.02 15.42
CA THR A 1 -22.26 7.06 14.61
C THR A 1 -21.09 6.47 13.86
N ALA A 2 -20.86 6.86 12.60
CA ALA A 2 -19.76 6.36 11.76
C ALA A 2 -18.56 7.32 11.76
N ARG A 3 -17.34 6.77 11.63
CA ARG A 3 -16.09 7.54 11.47
C ARG A 3 -15.47 7.21 10.13
N ILE A 4 -14.90 8.20 9.45
CA ILE A 4 -14.33 8.08 8.12
C ILE A 4 -12.83 8.38 8.19
N TYR A 5 -12.04 7.47 7.62
CA TYR A 5 -10.59 7.62 7.46
C TYR A 5 -10.28 7.61 5.97
N VAL A 6 -9.66 8.69 5.49
CA VAL A 6 -9.33 8.86 4.07
C VAL A 6 -7.84 8.58 3.90
N ALA A 7 -7.54 7.57 3.09
CA ALA A 7 -6.19 7.22 2.68
C ALA A 7 -6.14 7.17 1.14
N PRO A 8 -5.82 8.30 0.48
CA PRO A 8 -5.57 8.33 -0.96
C PRO A 8 -4.40 7.42 -1.34
N THR A 9 -4.25 7.12 -2.63
CA THR A 9 -3.12 6.31 -3.11
C THR A 9 -1.78 6.95 -2.73
N GLU A 10 -0.80 6.13 -2.40
CA GLU A 10 0.56 6.54 -2.09
C GLU A 10 1.24 7.26 -3.25
N THR A 11 0.82 7.00 -4.50
CA THR A 11 1.22 7.81 -5.67
C THR A 11 0.92 9.31 -5.52
N ARG A 12 -0.04 9.68 -4.67
CA ARG A 12 -0.46 11.07 -4.43
C ARG A 12 -0.03 11.62 -3.06
N TRP A 13 0.93 10.98 -2.38
CA TRP A 13 1.37 11.41 -1.04
C TRP A 13 1.82 12.88 -0.99
N ARG A 14 2.44 13.39 -2.08
CA ARG A 14 2.91 14.77 -2.19
C ARG A 14 1.78 15.79 -2.13
N ASP A 15 0.59 15.46 -2.64
CA ASP A 15 -0.57 16.35 -2.63
C ASP A 15 -0.98 16.66 -1.18
N GLN A 16 -1.06 15.62 -0.33
CA GLN A 16 -1.34 15.78 1.11
C GLN A 16 -0.20 16.53 1.82
N ALA A 17 1.05 16.14 1.55
CA ALA A 17 2.20 16.75 2.20
C ALA A 17 2.30 18.27 1.92
N LYS A 18 2.04 18.68 0.67
CA LYS A 18 2.10 20.06 0.19
C LYS A 18 1.12 21.00 0.90
N ILE A 19 -0.04 20.49 1.28
CA ILE A 19 -1.07 21.27 1.99
C ILE A 19 -0.97 21.15 3.52
N GLY A 20 0.11 20.55 4.03
CA GLY A 20 0.37 20.44 5.47
C GLY A 20 -0.41 19.33 6.18
N VAL A 21 -1.10 18.44 5.44
CA VAL A 21 -1.76 17.27 6.04
C VAL A 21 -0.70 16.29 6.55
N ARG A 22 -0.89 15.81 7.78
CA ARG A 22 -0.03 14.87 8.52
C ARG A 22 -0.89 13.84 9.22
N HIS A 23 -0.29 12.81 9.80
CA HIS A 23 -0.99 11.76 10.53
C HIS A 23 -2.04 12.32 11.50
N ALA A 24 -3.23 11.71 11.48
CA ALA A 24 -4.40 12.06 12.28
C ALA A 24 -4.96 13.48 12.09
N PHE A 25 -4.66 14.15 10.97
CA PHE A 25 -5.26 15.43 10.61
C PHE A 25 -6.79 15.31 10.46
N GLY A 26 -7.55 16.23 11.03
CA GLY A 26 -9.01 16.27 10.90
C GLY A 26 -9.72 16.37 12.25
N SER A 27 -10.88 15.73 12.36
CA SER A 27 -11.76 15.76 13.53
C SER A 27 -12.09 14.36 14.04
N ASP A 28 -13.03 14.25 14.99
CA ASP A 28 -13.45 12.98 15.57
C ASP A 28 -14.21 12.06 14.60
N PHE A 29 -14.78 12.63 13.53
CA PHE A 29 -15.59 11.91 12.55
C PHE A 29 -14.93 11.75 11.18
N LEU A 30 -13.96 12.60 10.84
CA LEU A 30 -13.23 12.56 9.57
C LEU A 30 -11.74 12.76 9.81
N ARG A 31 -10.93 11.77 9.45
CA ARG A 31 -9.47 11.83 9.54
C ARG A 31 -8.80 11.59 8.20
N LEU A 32 -7.73 12.35 7.96
CA LEU A 32 -6.78 12.24 6.86
C LEU A 32 -5.38 12.07 7.45
N GLY A 33 -4.36 12.05 6.58
CA GLY A 33 -2.98 11.87 7.00
C GLY A 33 -2.48 10.44 6.88
N ALA A 34 -3.10 9.65 6.01
CA ALA A 34 -2.63 8.34 5.62
C ALA A 34 -2.54 8.23 4.10
N VAL A 35 -1.76 7.27 3.61
CA VAL A 35 -1.74 6.85 2.21
C VAL A 35 -1.92 5.34 2.13
N LYS A 36 -2.54 4.88 1.04
CA LYS A 36 -2.78 3.47 0.77
C LYS A 36 -1.99 3.03 -0.47
N GLY A 37 -1.12 2.05 -0.33
CA GLY A 37 -0.51 1.33 -1.46
C GLY A 37 -1.02 -0.10 -1.56
N PHE A 38 -0.86 -0.70 -2.73
CA PHE A 38 -1.11 -2.12 -2.97
C PHE A 38 0.18 -2.80 -3.43
N ALA A 39 0.54 -3.94 -2.84
CA ALA A 39 1.69 -4.72 -3.27
C ALA A 39 1.31 -5.80 -4.30
N ASP A 40 0.12 -6.38 -4.15
CA ASP A 40 -0.43 -7.45 -4.97
C ASP A 40 -1.97 -7.40 -5.05
N GLY A 41 -2.56 -8.41 -5.67
CA GLY A 41 -4.00 -8.56 -5.82
C GLY A 41 -4.65 -9.36 -4.68
N SER A 42 -5.47 -10.35 -5.04
CA SER A 42 -6.24 -11.14 -4.07
C SER A 42 -6.13 -12.65 -4.30
N LEU A 43 -6.41 -13.42 -3.24
CA LEU A 43 -6.53 -14.87 -3.33
C LEU A 43 -7.64 -15.29 -4.31
N GLY A 44 -8.83 -14.72 -4.17
CA GLY A 44 -10.01 -15.13 -4.94
C GLY A 44 -9.93 -14.85 -6.45
N SER A 45 -9.07 -13.91 -6.86
CA SER A 45 -8.79 -13.62 -8.27
C SER A 45 -7.48 -14.23 -8.76
N THR A 46 -6.81 -15.07 -7.97
CA THR A 46 -5.52 -15.68 -8.31
C THR A 46 -4.44 -14.64 -8.67
N THR A 47 -4.43 -13.51 -7.95
CA THR A 47 -3.47 -12.40 -8.18
C THR A 47 -2.68 -11.99 -6.95
N ALA A 48 -2.89 -12.61 -5.78
CA ALA A 48 -1.99 -12.46 -4.65
C ALA A 48 -0.62 -13.09 -4.96
N TYR A 49 0.47 -12.41 -4.60
CA TYR A 49 1.81 -12.73 -5.11
C TYR A 49 2.59 -13.62 -4.14
N PHE A 50 2.74 -14.89 -4.51
CA PHE A 50 3.35 -15.93 -3.69
C PHE A 50 4.77 -16.30 -4.14
N PHE A 51 5.55 -16.89 -3.23
CA PHE A 51 6.84 -17.49 -3.59
C PHE A 51 6.67 -18.70 -4.51
N GLN A 52 5.65 -19.52 -4.24
CA GLN A 52 5.32 -20.72 -5.00
C GLN A 52 4.07 -20.51 -5.86
N PRO A 53 3.89 -21.28 -6.95
CA PRO A 53 2.65 -21.25 -7.72
C PRO A 53 1.42 -21.64 -6.90
N TYR A 54 0.25 -21.17 -7.34
CA TYR A 54 -1.03 -21.58 -6.76
C TYR A 54 -1.25 -23.09 -6.96
N VAL A 55 -1.84 -23.76 -5.96
CA VAL A 55 -2.16 -25.20 -6.02
C VAL A 55 -3.18 -25.50 -7.12
N ASP A 56 -4.18 -24.64 -7.28
CA ASP A 56 -5.27 -24.74 -8.24
C ASP A 56 -4.99 -24.01 -9.56
N ALA A 57 -3.91 -23.23 -9.64
CA ALA A 57 -3.45 -22.52 -10.84
C ALA A 57 -1.92 -22.57 -10.96
N PRO A 58 -1.33 -23.74 -11.27
CA PRO A 58 0.12 -23.98 -11.17
C PRO A 58 0.98 -23.22 -12.20
N ASN A 59 0.35 -22.57 -13.19
CA ASN A 59 1.03 -21.74 -14.19
C ASN A 59 1.27 -20.30 -13.72
N THR A 60 0.79 -19.92 -12.53
CA THR A 60 0.95 -18.59 -11.97
C THR A 60 1.24 -18.64 -10.47
N ARG A 61 1.96 -17.62 -10.00
CA ARG A 61 2.16 -17.34 -8.57
C ARG A 61 1.54 -15.99 -8.17
N GLY A 62 0.61 -15.50 -8.98
CA GLY A 62 0.00 -14.18 -8.86
C GLY A 62 0.82 -13.08 -9.53
N LEU A 63 0.51 -11.83 -9.20
CA LEU A 63 1.08 -10.64 -9.85
C LEU A 63 1.34 -9.54 -8.82
N LEU A 64 2.47 -8.84 -8.96
CA LEU A 64 2.68 -7.57 -8.26
C LEU A 64 1.75 -6.51 -8.85
N SER A 65 1.24 -5.61 -8.02
CA SER A 65 0.48 -4.45 -8.48
C SER A 65 1.36 -3.54 -9.36
N ASP A 66 0.71 -2.70 -10.18
CA ASP A 66 1.42 -1.71 -10.99
C ASP A 66 2.22 -0.73 -10.12
N GLU A 67 1.68 -0.34 -8.97
CA GLU A 67 2.35 0.55 -8.01
C GLU A 67 3.64 -0.07 -7.46
N MET A 68 3.66 -1.39 -7.26
CA MET A 68 4.82 -2.11 -6.74
C MET A 68 5.94 -2.26 -7.77
N GLN A 69 5.72 -1.87 -9.04
CA GLN A 69 6.66 -2.04 -10.13
C GLN A 69 7.25 -0.70 -10.63
N PRO A 70 8.58 -0.52 -10.61
CA PRO A 70 9.56 -1.34 -9.91
C PRO A 70 9.46 -1.17 -8.38
N ILE A 71 9.96 -2.16 -7.62
CA ILE A 71 9.94 -2.15 -6.14
C ILE A 71 10.61 -0.88 -5.58
N SER A 72 11.68 -0.41 -6.24
CA SER A 72 12.36 0.84 -5.88
C SER A 72 11.45 2.06 -5.92
N GLY A 73 10.50 2.10 -6.87
CA GLY A 73 9.52 3.18 -6.98
C GLY A 73 8.55 3.20 -5.80
N MET A 74 8.03 2.03 -5.39
CA MET A 74 7.20 1.92 -4.18
C MET A 74 7.99 2.36 -2.94
N ARG A 75 9.23 1.87 -2.78
CA ARG A 75 10.11 2.26 -1.67
C ARG A 75 10.29 3.78 -1.59
N GLU A 76 10.62 4.43 -2.71
CA GLU A 76 10.78 5.89 -2.72
C GLU A 76 9.52 6.62 -2.26
N ARG A 77 8.34 6.19 -2.74
CA ARG A 77 7.07 6.83 -2.37
C ARG A 77 6.73 6.61 -0.91
N LEU A 78 6.87 5.39 -0.39
CA LEU A 78 6.58 5.08 1.01
C LEU A 78 7.55 5.80 1.96
N THR A 79 8.85 5.77 1.68
CA THR A 79 9.85 6.54 2.46
C THR A 79 9.58 8.04 2.39
N GLY A 80 9.17 8.57 1.24
CA GLY A 80 8.80 9.98 1.09
C GLY A 80 7.58 10.37 1.90
N ALA A 81 6.53 9.54 1.87
CA ALA A 81 5.30 9.74 2.64
C ALA A 81 5.55 9.66 4.16
N ASP A 82 6.36 8.70 4.60
CA ASP A 82 6.75 8.55 6.01
C ASP A 82 7.55 9.76 6.52
N LYS A 83 8.56 10.19 5.76
CA LYS A 83 9.32 11.43 6.06
C LYS A 83 8.43 12.67 6.08
N ALA A 84 7.35 12.68 5.30
CA ALA A 84 6.36 13.73 5.31
C ALA A 84 5.35 13.60 6.46
N GLY A 85 5.50 12.64 7.38
CA GLY A 85 4.66 12.45 8.54
C GLY A 85 3.27 11.89 8.22
N LEU A 86 3.12 11.15 7.11
CA LEU A 86 1.89 10.46 6.74
C LEU A 86 1.94 9.00 7.20
N GLN A 87 0.81 8.45 7.64
CA GLN A 87 0.70 7.03 7.96
C GLN A 87 0.66 6.19 6.68
N LEU A 88 1.45 5.12 6.66
CA LEU A 88 1.49 4.17 5.54
C LEU A 88 0.53 3.02 5.81
N CYS A 89 -0.29 2.69 4.82
CA CYS A 89 -1.11 1.48 4.80
C CYS A 89 -0.79 0.73 3.50
N VAL A 90 -0.31 -0.50 3.56
CA VAL A 90 0.00 -1.29 2.35
C VAL A 90 -0.79 -2.59 2.37
N HIS A 91 -1.53 -2.84 1.30
CA HIS A 91 -2.20 -4.13 1.07
C HIS A 91 -1.19 -5.14 0.55
N ALA A 92 -1.09 -6.30 1.20
CA ALA A 92 -0.31 -7.44 0.76
C ALA A 92 -1.00 -8.73 1.20
N ILE A 93 -1.27 -9.66 0.28
CA ILE A 93 -1.92 -10.95 0.61
C ILE A 93 -0.95 -12.12 0.45
N GLY A 94 -0.24 -12.21 -0.67
CA GLY A 94 0.69 -13.28 -0.94
C GLY A 94 1.95 -13.19 -0.08
N ASP A 95 2.52 -14.34 0.27
CA ASP A 95 3.66 -14.41 1.19
C ASP A 95 4.91 -13.68 0.63
N GLN A 96 5.14 -13.75 -0.68
CA GLN A 96 6.20 -12.99 -1.32
C GLN A 96 5.90 -11.48 -1.35
N ALA A 97 4.65 -11.07 -1.57
CA ALA A 97 4.26 -9.66 -1.45
C ALA A 97 4.49 -9.13 -0.03
N ILE A 98 4.08 -9.88 1.00
CA ILE A 98 4.28 -9.52 2.42
C ILE A 98 5.77 -9.37 2.71
N SER A 99 6.59 -10.38 2.35
CA SER A 99 8.04 -10.33 2.54
C SER A 99 8.65 -9.09 1.87
N THR A 100 8.26 -8.81 0.63
CA THR A 100 8.80 -7.67 -0.13
C THR A 100 8.42 -6.33 0.49
N VAL A 101 7.19 -6.19 1.02
CA VAL A 101 6.76 -4.98 1.73
C VAL A 101 7.51 -4.80 3.04
N LEU A 102 7.75 -5.89 3.79
CA LEU A 102 8.55 -5.84 5.01
C LEU A 102 9.99 -5.41 4.73
N ASP A 103 10.59 -5.82 3.60
CA ASP A 103 11.92 -5.38 3.16
C ASP A 103 11.95 -3.91 2.67
N ILE A 104 10.80 -3.25 2.50
CA ILE A 104 10.74 -1.82 2.17
C ILE A 104 10.83 -0.95 3.44
N PHE A 105 10.27 -1.41 4.56
CA PHE A 105 10.29 -0.70 5.84
C PHE A 105 11.65 -0.82 6.54
#